data_AF-A0A1Q7TFX7-F1
#
_entry.id   AF-A0A1Q7TFX7-F1
#
_cell.length_a   1.000
_cell.length_b   1.000
_cell.length_c   1.000
_cell.angle_alpha   90.00
_cell.angle_beta   90.00
_cell.angle_gamma   90.00
#
_symmetry.space_group_name_H-M   'P 1'
#
loop_
_entity.id
_entity.type
_entity.pdbx_description
1 polymer ?
#
loop_
_entity_poly.entity_id
_entity_poly.type
_entity_poly.pdbx_seq_one_letter_code
_entity_poly.pdbx_strand_id
1 'polypeptide(L)'
;MSHVDEGTLHAYLDGELASGERATLEAHVAQCATCRAALADERALRDRASAVLSLARPSERPAPSLEQLRRASPAKRSPWHLRTSSRAENRPAASGAYEAARCSSRRRTEPHQRQDHATGGCRGSCAGC
;
A
#
# COMPACT_ATOMS: atom_id res chain seq x y z
N MET A 1 -20.79 0.01 18.83
CA MET A 1 -20.55 0.76 17.58
C MET A 1 -19.06 0.68 17.31
N SER A 2 -18.63 0.18 16.16
CA SER A 2 -17.21 -0.02 15.87
C SER A 2 -16.53 1.33 15.65
N HIS A 3 -15.43 1.57 16.36
CA HIS A 3 -14.53 2.67 16.04
C HIS A 3 -13.82 2.39 14.71
N VAL A 4 -13.34 3.46 14.09
CA VAL A 4 -12.50 3.40 12.89
C VAL A 4 -11.14 2.82 13.28
N ASP A 5 -10.53 2.02 12.39
CA ASP A 5 -9.20 1.50 12.61
C ASP A 5 -8.12 2.58 12.43
N GLU A 6 -6.98 2.37 13.08
CA GLU A 6 -5.86 3.31 13.06
C GLU A 6 -5.29 3.53 11.64
N GLY A 7 -5.23 2.48 10.83
CA GLY A 7 -4.73 2.56 9.45
C GLY A 7 -5.58 3.50 8.59
N THR A 8 -6.90 3.46 8.75
CA THR A 8 -7.82 4.39 8.07
C THR A 8 -7.63 5.84 8.52
N LEU A 9 -7.34 6.09 9.80
CA LEU A 9 -7.02 7.44 10.29
C LEU A 9 -5.72 7.96 9.68
N HIS A 10 -4.69 7.13 9.56
CA HIS A 10 -3.46 7.50 8.87
C HIS A 10 -3.68 7.76 7.38
N ALA A 11 -4.38 6.87 6.67
CA ALA A 11 -4.72 7.07 5.26
C ALA A 11 -5.51 8.37 5.02
N TYR A 12 -6.39 8.75 5.96
CA TYR A 12 -7.07 10.05 5.94
C TYR A 12 -6.11 11.22 6.07
N LEU A 13 -5.16 11.15 7.00
CA LEU A 13 -4.15 12.19 7.24
C LEU A 13 -3.21 12.35 6.04
N ASP A 14 -2.84 11.25 5.40
CA ASP A 14 -1.95 11.22 4.24
C ASP A 14 -2.67 11.61 2.94
N GLY A 15 -4.00 11.66 2.96
CA GLY A 15 -4.81 12.03 1.80
C GLY A 15 -5.02 10.89 0.80
N GLU A 16 -4.83 9.65 1.24
CA GLU A 16 -4.89 8.45 0.41
C GLU A 16 -6.29 7.82 0.35
N LEU A 17 -7.22 8.25 1.21
CA LEU A 17 -8.63 7.80 1.15
C LEU A 17 -9.35 8.31 -0.08
N ALA A 18 -10.16 7.45 -0.70
CA ALA A 18 -11.08 7.85 -1.76
C ALA A 18 -12.13 8.84 -1.21
N SER A 19 -12.66 9.71 -2.09
CA SER A 19 -13.59 10.79 -1.69
C SER A 19 -14.82 10.30 -0.93
N GLY A 20 -15.40 9.15 -1.31
CA GLY A 20 -16.55 8.56 -0.62
C GLY A 20 -16.24 8.03 0.79
N GLU A 21 -15.08 7.39 0.95
CA GLU A 21 -14.60 6.89 2.24
C GLU A 21 -14.25 8.05 3.17
N ARG A 22 -13.61 9.08 2.62
CA ARG A 22 -13.30 10.32 3.33
C ARG A 22 -14.56 10.98 3.90
N ALA A 23 -15.60 11.16 3.08
CA ALA A 23 -16.85 11.77 3.54
C ALA A 23 -17.54 10.93 4.64
N THR A 24 -17.49 9.60 4.51
CA THR A 24 -18.03 8.67 5.51
C THR A 24 -17.27 8.78 6.84
N LEU A 25 -15.94 8.85 6.79
CA LEU A 25 -15.09 9.02 7.96
C LEU A 25 -15.35 10.38 8.64
N GLU A 26 -15.42 11.47 7.88
CA GLU A 26 -15.68 12.81 8.41
C GLU A 26 -17.05 12.88 9.11
N ALA A 27 -18.08 12.27 8.52
CA ALA A 27 -19.40 12.14 9.14
C ALA A 27 -19.37 11.33 10.44
N HIS A 28 -18.55 10.28 10.51
CA HIS A 28 -18.37 9.48 11.72
C HIS A 28 -17.64 10.27 12.83
N VAL A 29 -16.53 10.93 12.51
CA VAL A 29 -15.74 11.73 13.46
C VAL A 29 -16.54 12.92 14.02
N ALA A 30 -17.47 13.47 13.23
CA ALA A 30 -18.41 14.48 13.69
C ALA A 30 -19.33 13.97 14.82
N GLN A 31 -19.65 12.67 14.83
CA GLN A 31 -20.58 12.05 15.77
C GLN A 31 -19.89 11.27 16.90
N CYS A 32 -18.64 10.84 16.71
CA CYS A 32 -17.89 10.02 17.67
C CYS A 32 -16.78 10.82 18.37
N ALA A 33 -16.93 11.06 19.68
CA ALA A 33 -15.92 11.75 20.48
C ALA A 33 -14.59 10.98 20.57
N THR A 34 -14.64 9.64 20.66
CA THR A 34 -13.44 8.80 20.74
C THR A 34 -12.60 8.89 19.47
N CYS A 35 -13.21 8.76 18.29
CA CYS A 35 -12.47 8.87 17.02
C CYS A 35 -11.97 10.29 16.78
N ARG A 36 -12.65 11.32 17.30
CA ARG A 36 -12.16 12.70 17.26
C ARG A 36 -10.92 12.89 18.13
N ALA A 37 -10.89 12.30 19.33
CA ALA A 37 -9.72 12.32 20.20
C ALA A 37 -8.53 11.59 19.54
N ALA A 38 -8.75 10.37 19.04
CA ALA A 38 -7.73 9.61 18.34
C ALA A 38 -7.15 10.38 17.14
N LEU A 39 -8.00 10.98 16.29
CA LEU A 39 -7.54 11.78 15.16
C LEU A 39 -6.74 13.03 15.58
N ALA A 40 -7.04 13.62 16.73
CA ALA A 40 -6.29 14.74 17.27
C ALA A 40 -4.91 14.30 17.77
N ASP A 41 -4.83 13.15 18.45
CA ASP A 41 -3.59 12.55 18.93
C ASP A 41 -2.64 12.21 17.76
N GLU A 42 -3.18 11.58 16.71
CA GLU A 42 -2.41 11.24 15.51
C GLU A 42 -1.91 12.47 14.76
N ARG A 43 -2.72 13.52 14.69
CA ARG A 43 -2.30 14.80 14.11
C ARG A 43 -1.17 15.42 14.91
N ALA A 44 -1.27 15.41 16.24
CA ALA A 44 -0.22 15.92 17.11
C ALA A 44 1.08 15.10 16.98
N LEU A 45 0.99 13.78 16.81
CA LEU A 45 2.15 12.93 16.54
C LEU A 45 2.80 13.28 15.21
N ARG A 46 2.01 13.39 14.14
CA ARG A 46 2.50 13.76 12.80
C ARG A 46 3.19 15.12 12.80
N ASP A 47 2.61 16.10 13.48
CA ASP A 47 3.16 17.45 13.54
C ASP A 47 4.50 17.49 14.31
N ARG A 48 4.62 16.73 15.42
CA ARG A 48 5.91 16.57 16.12
C ARG A 48 6.97 15.90 15.25
N ALA A 49 6.61 14.85 14.53
CA ALA A 49 7.53 14.18 13.60
C ALA A 49 7.97 15.12 12.47
N SER A 50 7.03 15.87 11.89
CA SER A 50 7.31 16.89 10.87
C SER A 50 8.25 17.99 11.40
N ALA A 51 8.08 18.42 12.64
CA ALA A 51 8.97 19.40 13.28
C ALA A 51 10.42 18.88 13.39
N VAL A 52 10.61 17.62 13.83
CA VAL A 52 11.93 16.99 13.91
C VAL A 52 12.56 16.86 12.52
N LEU A 53 11.80 16.39 11.53
CA LEU A 53 12.29 16.26 10.15
C LEU A 53 12.62 17.62 9.52
N SER A 54 11.91 18.67 9.91
CA SER A 54 12.17 20.03 9.44
C SER A 54 13.55 20.55 9.90
N LEU A 55 14.02 20.14 11.08
CA LEU A 55 15.37 20.48 11.56
C LEU A 55 16.48 19.79 10.75
N ALA A 56 16.19 18.62 10.20
CA ALA A 56 17.12 17.84 9.38
C ALA A 56 17.03 18.19 7.88
N ARG A 57 16.22 19.20 7.50
CA ARG A 57 16.06 19.58 6.09
C ARG A 57 17.40 20.03 5.50
N PRO A 58 17.89 19.37 4.43
CA PRO A 58 19.05 19.85 3.70
C PRO A 58 18.81 21.26 3.18
N SER A 59 19.87 22.05 3.04
CA SER A 59 19.78 23.33 2.35
C SER A 59 19.26 23.12 0.93
N GLU A 60 18.21 23.87 0.58
CA GLU A 60 17.71 23.88 -0.79
C GLU A 60 18.83 24.38 -1.70
N ARG A 61 19.20 23.52 -2.65
CA ARG A 61 20.14 23.87 -3.72
C ARG A 61 19.37 23.83 -5.02
N PRO A 62 19.59 24.80 -5.92
CA PRO A 62 18.96 24.76 -7.24
C PRO A 62 19.30 23.43 -7.92
N ALA A 63 18.28 22.74 -8.40
CA ALA A 63 18.48 21.53 -9.18
C ALA A 63 19.26 21.88 -10.45
N PRO A 64 20.36 21.18 -10.77
CA PRO A 64 21.05 21.38 -12.03
C PRO A 64 20.13 21.00 -13.21
N SER A 65 20.31 21.67 -14.34
CA SER A 65 19.61 21.32 -15.58
C SER A 65 19.94 19.89 -16.00
N LEU A 66 19.03 19.28 -16.75
CA LEU A 66 19.24 17.94 -17.29
C LEU A 66 20.49 17.88 -18.18
N GLU A 67 20.78 18.95 -18.95
CA GLU A 67 22.02 19.07 -19.73
C GLU A 67 23.26 19.19 -18.83
N GLN A 68 23.19 19.95 -17.74
CA GLN A 68 24.28 20.05 -16.78
C GLN A 68 24.58 18.68 -16.16
N LEU A 69 23.56 17.91 -15.79
CA LEU A 69 23.70 16.54 -15.31
C LEU A 69 24.31 15.60 -16.35
N ARG A 70 23.85 15.68 -17.62
CA ARG A 70 24.42 14.88 -18.73
C ARG A 70 25.90 15.16 -18.95
N ARG A 71 26.31 16.44 -18.89
CA ARG A 71 27.72 16.84 -19.02
C ARG A 71 28.56 16.45 -17.81
N ALA A 72 28.00 16.57 -16.60
CA ALA A 72 28.69 16.29 -15.35
C ALA A 72 28.75 14.80 -15.01
N SER A 73 27.96 13.94 -15.67
CA SER A 73 27.99 12.50 -15.46
C SER A 73 29.25 11.93 -16.10
N PRO A 74 30.31 11.59 -15.34
CA PRO A 74 31.34 10.74 -15.92
C PRO A 74 30.65 9.43 -16.29
N ALA A 75 30.95 8.88 -17.47
CA ALA A 75 30.50 7.56 -17.87
C ALA A 75 31.17 6.48 -17.01
N LYS A 76 31.03 6.54 -15.69
CA LYS A 76 31.41 5.47 -14.78
C LYS A 76 30.30 4.44 -14.87
N ARG A 77 30.52 3.48 -15.76
CA ARG A 77 29.81 2.20 -15.74
C ARG A 77 29.92 1.65 -14.32
N SER A 78 28.78 1.41 -13.70
CA SER A 78 28.73 0.72 -12.42
C SER A 78 29.47 -0.62 -12.55
N PRO A 79 30.32 -1.00 -11.58
CA PRO A 79 30.95 -2.31 -11.55
C PRO A 79 29.94 -3.44 -11.32
N TRP A 80 28.71 -3.09 -10.93
CA TRP A 80 27.61 -4.04 -10.85
C TRP A 80 27.16 -4.37 -12.27
N HIS A 81 27.58 -5.55 -12.74
CA HIS A 81 27.01 -6.17 -13.92
C HIS A 81 25.53 -6.46 -13.64
N LEU A 82 24.65 -5.58 -14.08
CA LEU A 82 23.27 -5.96 -14.32
C LEU A 82 23.35 -7.13 -15.31
N ARG A 83 23.08 -8.35 -14.84
CA ARG A 83 22.89 -9.51 -15.69
C ARG A 83 21.63 -9.21 -16.49
N THR A 84 21.78 -8.49 -17.60
CA THR A 84 20.72 -8.37 -18.57
C THR A 84 20.55 -9.78 -19.12
N SER A 85 19.46 -10.45 -18.73
CA SER A 85 18.98 -11.58 -19.50
C SER A 85 18.57 -11.00 -20.84
N SER A 86 19.50 -10.87 -21.78
CA SER A 86 19.16 -10.72 -23.18
C SER A 86 18.43 -12.01 -23.55
N ARG A 87 17.10 -11.99 -23.41
CA ARG A 87 16.26 -12.93 -24.13
C ARG A 87 16.46 -12.56 -25.59
N ALA A 88 17.47 -13.18 -26.20
CA ALA A 88 17.63 -13.19 -27.64
C ALA A 88 16.40 -13.92 -28.17
N GLU A 89 15.36 -13.17 -28.51
CA GLU A 89 14.25 -13.66 -29.30
C GLU A 89 14.78 -13.91 -30.71
N ASN A 90 15.44 -15.05 -30.89
CA ASN A 90 15.45 -15.72 -32.18
C ASN A 90 14.01 -16.13 -32.47
N ARG A 91 13.21 -15.21 -33.01
CA ARG A 91 11.95 -15.51 -33.65
C ARG A 91 12.27 -15.88 -35.10
N PRO A 92 12.32 -17.17 -35.48
CA PRO A 92 12.32 -17.49 -36.90
C PRO A 92 11.02 -16.94 -37.50
N ALA A 93 11.14 -16.30 -38.67
CA ALA A 93 10.01 -15.88 -39.47
C ALA A 93 9.21 -17.13 -39.88
N ALA A 94 8.18 -17.46 -39.11
CA ALA A 94 7.18 -18.44 -39.51
C ALA A 94 6.21 -17.75 -40.48
N SER A 95 6.53 -17.79 -41.76
CA SER A 95 5.57 -17.64 -42.84
C SER A 95 4.66 -18.87 -42.81
N GLY A 96 3.40 -18.73 -42.40
CA GLY A 96 2.46 -19.85 -42.48
C GLY A 96 1.14 -19.64 -41.74
N ALA A 97 0.09 -19.41 -42.51
CA ALA A 97 -1.32 -19.73 -42.26
C ALA A 97 -1.91 -19.32 -40.88
N TYR A 98 -2.65 -18.20 -40.87
CA TYR A 98 -3.71 -18.02 -39.90
C TYR A 98 -4.88 -18.93 -40.34
N GLU A 99 -5.05 -20.07 -39.68
CA GLU A 99 -6.26 -20.87 -39.85
C GLU A 99 -6.79 -21.36 -38.51
N ALA A 100 -8.10 -21.24 -38.38
CA ALA A 100 -8.90 -21.26 -37.18
C ALA A 100 -8.79 -22.54 -36.34
N ALA A 101 -8.66 -22.37 -35.02
CA ALA A 101 -9.16 -23.35 -34.05
C ALA A 101 -9.54 -22.71 -32.70
N ARG A 102 -10.79 -22.25 -32.66
CA ARG A 102 -11.75 -22.23 -31.54
C ARG A 102 -11.23 -22.33 -30.09
N CYS A 103 -11.57 -21.30 -29.33
CA CYS A 103 -12.41 -21.33 -28.12
C CYS A 103 -12.61 -22.70 -27.44
N SER A 104 -12.16 -22.84 -26.18
CA SER A 104 -12.97 -23.24 -25.02
C SER A 104 -12.16 -23.97 -23.93
N SER A 105 -11.61 -23.23 -22.98
CA SER A 105 -11.52 -23.74 -21.60
C SER A 105 -11.45 -22.58 -20.62
N ARG A 106 -12.15 -22.57 -19.49
CA ARG A 106 -13.33 -23.28 -19.03
C ARG A 106 -13.71 -22.49 -17.78
N ARG A 107 -14.88 -21.84 -17.76
CA ARG A 107 -15.50 -21.44 -16.48
C ARG A 107 -15.77 -22.70 -15.68
N ARG A 108 -15.33 -22.73 -14.42
CA ARG A 108 -15.87 -23.52 -13.29
C ARG A 108 -15.27 -22.93 -12.01
N THR A 109 -15.94 -21.96 -11.40
CA THR A 109 -16.84 -22.14 -10.24
C THR A 109 -16.09 -22.68 -9.01
N GLU A 110 -15.82 -21.78 -8.07
CA GLU A 110 -15.67 -22.13 -6.64
C GLU A 110 -16.88 -22.94 -6.17
N PRO A 111 -16.68 -23.76 -5.13
CA PRO A 111 -17.58 -23.62 -4.00
C PRO A 111 -16.85 -23.60 -2.64
N HIS A 112 -17.25 -22.59 -1.89
CA HIS A 112 -17.38 -22.53 -0.42
C HIS A 112 -17.51 -23.88 0.30
N GLN A 113 -16.70 -24.08 1.35
CA GLN A 113 -17.06 -24.73 2.63
C GLN A 113 -16.21 -24.00 3.69
N ARG A 114 -16.67 -23.32 4.75
CA ARG A 114 -17.81 -23.47 5.68
C ARG A 114 -18.05 -24.88 6.21
N GLN A 115 -17.46 -25.12 7.38
CA GLN A 115 -18.12 -25.66 8.58
C GLN A 115 -17.18 -25.34 9.75
N ASP A 116 -17.48 -24.37 10.59
CA ASP A 116 -18.52 -24.31 11.64
C ASP A 116 -18.12 -25.03 12.94
N HIS A 117 -18.13 -24.18 13.96
CA HIS A 117 -17.95 -24.33 15.40
C HIS A 117 -18.69 -25.50 16.05
N ALA A 118 -18.17 -25.98 17.19
CA ALA A 118 -19.00 -26.35 18.35
C ALA A 118 -18.15 -26.67 19.62
N THR A 119 -18.20 -25.74 20.57
CA THR A 119 -18.58 -25.92 22.00
C THR A 119 -17.96 -26.98 22.92
N GLY A 120 -17.56 -26.48 24.10
CA GLY A 120 -17.61 -27.15 25.40
C GLY A 120 -16.33 -26.85 26.22
N GLY A 121 -16.30 -26.09 27.31
CA GLY A 121 -17.31 -25.73 28.30
C GLY A 121 -16.91 -26.30 29.67
N CYS A 122 -16.99 -25.47 30.72
CA CYS A 122 -16.89 -25.78 32.17
C CYS A 122 -15.45 -25.84 32.77
N ARG A 123 -15.14 -25.42 34.02
CA ARG A 123 -15.84 -24.82 35.18
C ARG A 123 -14.76 -24.51 36.27
N GLY A 124 -15.05 -23.58 37.18
CA GLY A 124 -14.38 -23.38 38.49
C GLY A 124 -13.46 -22.15 38.51
N SER A 125 -13.69 -21.02 39.18
CA SER A 125 -14.25 -20.70 40.52
C SER A 125 -13.53 -21.40 41.68
N CYS A 126 -12.71 -20.63 42.40
CA CYS A 126 -12.36 -20.63 43.85
C CYS A 126 -11.21 -19.60 44.00
N ALA A 127 -11.39 -18.38 44.52
CA ALA A 127 -11.57 -18.00 45.92
C ALA A 127 -10.54 -18.63 46.88
N GLY A 128 -9.70 -17.81 47.51
CA GLY A 128 -9.10 -18.14 48.81
C GLY A 128 -7.61 -17.80 49.00
N CYS A 129 -7.38 -16.82 49.88
CA CYS A 129 -6.18 -16.54 50.69
C CYS A 129 -4.99 -15.84 50.04
#